data_AF-A0A524JPR2-F1
#
_entry.id   AF-A0A524JPR2-F1
#
_cell.length_a   1.000
_cell.length_b   1.000
_cell.length_c   1.000
_cell.angle_alpha   90.00
_cell.angle_beta   90.00
_cell.angle_gamma   90.00
#
_symmetry.space_group_name_H-M   'P 1'
#
loop_
_entity.id
_entity.type
_entity.pdbx_description
1 polymer ?
#
loop_
_entity_poly.entity_id
_entity_poly.type
_entity_poly.pdbx_seq_one_letter_code
_entity_poly.pdbx_strand_id
1 'polypeptide(L)'
;MKSLRMIIALVFLCMWQKLPAAEQQMDMEAMMRWGSADVIHYHIVGVYQAQTNVIGGANAIGYADVTDRVTIDLKWKLSESQLVGQPVFLNEKSAFSNLRDYEPKCLPPKLKGEYEHFELLGIKDGLGGVLELQVQTKYPAAEVVQFCTGKFKTVPARVKTEPVELVVPSPVMFGMPLPESDNLRISKDKKSMIHKKDGWTWTFTPTLESNK
;
A
#
# COMPACT_ATOMS: atom_id res chain seq x y z
N MET A 1 82.55 19.62 -17.60
CA MET A 1 81.74 20.14 -16.48
C MET A 1 80.33 19.55 -16.59
N LYS A 2 79.93 18.81 -15.55
CA LYS A 2 78.59 18.70 -14.93
C LYS A 2 77.38 18.85 -15.88
N SER A 3 76.72 17.76 -16.28
CA SER A 3 75.61 17.09 -15.55
C SER A 3 74.36 17.95 -15.39
N LEU A 4 73.28 17.61 -16.12
CA LEU A 4 71.97 17.42 -15.50
C LEU A 4 71.06 16.58 -16.40
N ARG A 5 70.72 15.39 -15.89
CA ARG A 5 69.68 14.49 -16.41
C ARG A 5 68.31 15.04 -15.98
N MET A 6 67.33 15.04 -16.87
CA MET A 6 65.92 15.10 -16.45
C MET A 6 65.16 13.99 -17.19
N ILE A 7 64.92 12.92 -16.46
CA ILE A 7 64.18 11.74 -16.89
C ILE A 7 62.69 12.05 -16.66
N ILE A 8 61.92 12.15 -17.75
CA ILE A 8 60.46 12.23 -17.69
C ILE A 8 59.94 10.79 -17.69
N ALA A 9 59.53 10.30 -16.52
CA ALA A 9 58.82 9.05 -16.39
C ALA A 9 57.30 9.32 -16.49
N LEU A 10 56.73 9.10 -17.67
CA LEU A 10 55.28 9.02 -17.86
C LEU A 10 54.82 7.64 -17.35
N VAL A 11 54.37 7.59 -16.10
CA VAL A 11 53.64 6.44 -15.56
C VAL A 11 52.16 6.66 -15.85
N PHE A 12 51.67 6.08 -16.95
CA PHE A 12 50.24 5.92 -17.20
C PHE A 12 49.73 4.83 -16.26
N LEU A 13 49.27 5.24 -15.06
CA LEU A 13 48.52 4.36 -14.18
C LEU A 13 47.15 4.11 -14.82
N CYS A 14 46.97 2.93 -15.42
CA CYS A 14 45.66 2.40 -15.75
C CYS A 14 44.86 2.26 -14.45
N MET A 15 44.11 3.30 -14.06
CA MET A 15 43.03 3.18 -13.10
C MET A 15 41.92 2.35 -13.75
N TRP A 16 42.07 1.03 -13.71
CA TRP A 16 40.93 0.11 -13.76
C TRP A 16 40.09 0.37 -12.52
N GLN A 17 39.16 1.31 -12.64
CA GLN A 17 38.05 1.43 -11.71
C GLN A 17 37.23 0.14 -11.86
N LYS A 18 37.50 -0.84 -10.98
CA LYS A 18 36.54 -1.90 -10.67
C LYS A 18 35.32 -1.20 -10.09
N LEU A 19 34.37 -0.83 -10.94
CA LEU A 19 33.01 -0.58 -10.47
C LEU A 19 32.59 -1.88 -9.76
N PRO A 20 32.20 -1.84 -8.47
CA PRO A 20 31.57 -2.99 -7.87
C PRO A 20 30.30 -3.23 -8.68
N ALA A 21 30.24 -4.34 -9.38
CA ALA A 21 28.97 -4.95 -9.71
C ALA A 21 28.32 -5.24 -8.36
N ALA A 22 27.52 -4.28 -7.86
CA ALA A 22 26.58 -4.56 -6.79
C ALA A 22 25.59 -5.55 -7.41
N GLU A 23 25.97 -6.81 -7.26
CA GLU A 23 25.31 -7.97 -7.82
C GLU A 23 23.87 -7.91 -7.33
N GLN A 24 22.94 -7.76 -8.27
CA GLN A 24 21.55 -8.18 -8.11
C GLN A 24 21.54 -9.71 -7.96
N GLN A 25 22.26 -10.22 -6.95
CA GLN A 25 22.42 -11.62 -6.70
C GLN A 25 21.14 -12.11 -6.04
N MET A 26 20.52 -13.11 -6.67
CA MET A 26 19.41 -13.82 -6.07
C MET A 26 19.85 -14.44 -4.74
N ASP A 27 19.09 -14.19 -3.68
CA ASP A 27 19.30 -14.85 -2.39
C ASP A 27 18.63 -16.22 -2.46
N MET A 28 19.43 -17.20 -2.88
CA MET A 28 18.98 -18.59 -3.10
C MET A 28 18.45 -19.23 -1.83
N GLU A 29 18.97 -18.86 -0.65
CA GLU A 29 18.48 -19.38 0.63
C GLU A 29 17.06 -18.90 0.90
N ALA A 30 16.79 -17.60 0.72
CA ALA A 30 15.45 -17.04 0.85
C ALA A 30 14.49 -17.67 -0.18
N MET A 31 14.92 -17.83 -1.44
CA MET A 31 14.10 -18.45 -2.47
C MET A 31 13.74 -19.90 -2.12
N MET A 32 14.70 -20.71 -1.67
CA MET A 32 14.43 -22.10 -1.29
C MET A 32 13.51 -22.18 -0.07
N ARG A 33 13.78 -21.38 0.98
CA ARG A 33 12.98 -21.33 2.20
C ARG A 33 11.51 -21.02 1.93
N TRP A 34 11.24 -20.02 1.11
CA TRP A 34 9.88 -19.60 0.79
C TRP A 34 9.24 -20.43 -0.32
N GLY A 35 10.03 -20.94 -1.26
CA GLY A 35 9.57 -21.77 -2.37
C GLY A 35 9.15 -23.18 -1.94
N SER A 36 9.66 -23.69 -0.82
CA SER A 36 9.25 -25.00 -0.27
C SER A 36 8.03 -24.94 0.64
N ALA A 37 7.51 -23.74 0.92
CA ALA A 37 6.38 -23.57 1.83
C ALA A 37 5.06 -23.83 1.12
N ASP A 38 4.23 -24.71 1.67
CA ASP A 38 2.88 -24.95 1.14
C ASP A 38 1.90 -23.87 1.61
N VAL A 39 1.82 -23.66 2.93
CA VAL A 39 0.94 -22.65 3.55
C VAL A 39 1.77 -21.55 4.24
N ILE A 40 1.43 -20.31 3.96
CA ILE A 40 2.01 -19.10 4.54
C ILE A 40 0.97 -18.41 5.41
N HIS A 41 1.35 -18.00 6.62
CA HIS A 41 0.53 -17.12 7.43
C HIS A 41 0.96 -15.67 7.19
N TYR A 42 0.03 -14.85 6.71
CA TYR A 42 0.24 -13.43 6.47
C TYR A 42 -0.40 -12.59 7.56
N HIS A 43 0.39 -11.70 8.13
CA HIS A 43 -0.10 -10.52 8.82
C HIS A 43 -0.02 -9.31 7.87
N ILE A 44 -1.17 -8.78 7.48
CA ILE A 44 -1.31 -7.70 6.50
C ILE A 44 -1.86 -6.47 7.20
N VAL A 45 -1.16 -5.34 7.04
CA VAL A 45 -1.64 -4.04 7.53
C VAL A 45 -1.80 -3.10 6.34
N GLY A 46 -3.04 -2.67 6.09
CA GLY A 46 -3.35 -1.59 5.17
C GLY A 46 -3.47 -0.28 5.94
N VAL A 47 -2.73 0.74 5.52
CA VAL A 47 -2.89 2.11 6.01
C VAL A 47 -3.25 3.02 4.85
N TYR A 48 -4.41 3.65 4.92
CA TYR A 48 -4.81 4.69 3.99
C TYR A 48 -4.39 6.05 4.52
N GLN A 49 -3.82 6.89 3.66
CA GLN A 49 -3.57 8.29 3.95
C GLN A 49 -3.59 9.10 2.66
N ALA A 50 -4.72 9.75 2.39
CA ALA A 50 -4.86 10.62 1.23
C ALA A 50 -6.00 11.63 1.41
N GLN A 51 -6.03 12.62 0.52
CA GLN A 51 -7.18 13.49 0.36
C GLN A 51 -8.25 12.75 -0.44
N THR A 52 -9.48 12.70 0.05
CA THR A 52 -10.57 12.00 -0.63
C THR A 52 -11.90 12.74 -0.49
N ASN A 53 -12.84 12.45 -1.39
CA ASN A 53 -14.19 12.98 -1.30
C ASN A 53 -14.95 12.23 -0.20
N VAL A 54 -15.48 12.98 0.77
CA VAL A 54 -16.22 12.45 1.92
C VAL A 54 -17.72 12.69 1.83
N ILE A 55 -18.21 13.06 0.64
CA ILE A 55 -19.64 13.27 0.35
C ILE A 55 -20.12 12.29 -0.73
N GLY A 56 -21.13 11.48 -0.40
CA GLY A 56 -21.59 10.38 -1.26
C GLY A 56 -22.48 10.77 -2.45
N GLY A 57 -22.71 12.06 -2.70
CA GLY A 57 -23.61 12.57 -3.72
C GLY A 57 -22.90 12.88 -5.04
N ALA A 58 -23.47 12.46 -6.19
CA ALA A 58 -22.86 12.67 -7.51
C ALA A 58 -22.62 14.14 -7.91
N ASN A 59 -23.32 15.08 -7.27
CA ASN A 59 -23.26 16.52 -7.57
C ASN A 59 -22.76 17.34 -6.38
N ALA A 60 -22.09 16.70 -5.42
CA ALA A 60 -21.62 17.35 -4.20
C ALA A 60 -20.23 16.83 -3.87
N ILE A 61 -19.28 17.76 -3.75
CA ILE A 61 -17.87 17.44 -3.53
C ILE A 61 -17.45 18.09 -2.22
N GLY A 62 -16.82 17.32 -1.35
CA GLY A 62 -16.21 17.80 -0.13
C GLY A 62 -14.99 16.97 0.15
N TYR A 63 -13.81 17.60 0.18
CA TYR A 63 -12.56 16.90 0.42
C TYR A 63 -12.17 16.99 1.89
N ALA A 64 -11.60 15.91 2.40
CA ALA A 64 -10.94 15.89 3.69
C ALA A 64 -9.64 15.08 3.54
N ASP A 65 -8.69 15.34 4.43
CA ASP A 65 -7.52 14.48 4.58
C ASP A 65 -7.94 13.32 5.47
N VAL A 66 -7.93 12.11 4.92
CA VAL A 66 -8.48 10.91 5.53
C VAL A 66 -7.36 9.93 5.84
N THR A 67 -7.46 9.31 7.02
CA THR A 67 -6.65 8.16 7.41
C THR A 67 -7.55 6.99 7.77
N ASP A 68 -7.14 5.80 7.36
CA ASP A 68 -7.84 4.54 7.67
C ASP A 68 -6.81 3.45 7.93
N ARG A 69 -7.19 2.43 8.69
CA ARG A 69 -6.34 1.27 8.96
C ARG A 69 -7.17 0.00 9.08
N VAL A 70 -6.73 -1.02 8.35
CA VAL A 70 -7.25 -2.38 8.46
C VAL A 70 -6.11 -3.35 8.69
N THR A 71 -6.33 -4.31 9.57
CA THR A 71 -5.42 -5.43 9.81
C THR A 71 -6.10 -6.72 9.38
N ILE A 72 -5.38 -7.57 8.64
CA ILE A 72 -5.87 -8.84 8.13
C ILE A 72 -4.84 -9.92 8.47
N ASP A 73 -5.30 -11.00 9.10
CA ASP A 73 -4.53 -12.21 9.34
C ASP A 73 -5.16 -13.34 8.53
N LEU A 74 -4.36 -13.98 7.65
CA LEU A 74 -4.85 -15.04 6.76
C LEU A 74 -3.80 -16.12 6.53
N LYS A 75 -4.28 -17.33 6.20
CA LYS A 75 -3.44 -18.40 5.69
C LYS A 75 -3.61 -18.49 4.18
N TRP A 76 -2.49 -18.64 3.48
CA TRP A 76 -2.43 -18.63 2.02
C TRP A 76 -1.69 -19.86 1.52
N LYS A 77 -2.35 -20.66 0.67
CA LYS A 77 -1.73 -21.79 0.00
C LYS A 77 -0.98 -21.29 -1.23
N LEU A 78 0.34 -21.31 -1.18
CA LEU A 78 1.19 -20.68 -2.18
C LEU A 78 1.07 -21.35 -3.55
N SER A 79 0.97 -22.69 -3.56
CA SER A 79 0.86 -23.51 -4.77
C SER A 79 -0.45 -23.28 -5.54
N GLU A 80 -1.52 -22.96 -4.83
CA GLU A 80 -2.87 -22.77 -5.40
C GLU A 80 -3.26 -21.29 -5.50
N SER A 81 -2.52 -20.39 -4.84
CA SER A 81 -2.86 -18.97 -4.68
C SER A 81 -4.28 -18.77 -4.14
N GLN A 82 -4.56 -19.43 -3.03
CA GLN A 82 -5.90 -19.48 -2.41
C GLN A 82 -5.84 -19.34 -0.88
N LEU A 83 -6.93 -18.85 -0.30
CA LEU A 83 -7.16 -18.82 1.14
C LEU A 83 -7.26 -20.24 1.72
N VAL A 84 -6.66 -20.42 2.89
CA VAL A 84 -6.84 -21.63 3.71
C VAL A 84 -7.62 -21.28 4.96
N GLY A 85 -8.86 -21.74 5.03
CA GLY A 85 -9.75 -21.42 6.15
C GLY A 85 -10.26 -19.98 6.12
N GLN A 86 -10.80 -19.53 7.25
CA GLN A 86 -11.40 -18.20 7.35
C GLN A 86 -10.37 -17.17 7.83
N PRO A 87 -10.13 -16.08 7.08
CA PRO A 87 -9.27 -15.00 7.53
C PRO A 87 -9.93 -14.20 8.66
N VAL A 88 -9.09 -13.59 9.49
CA VAL A 88 -9.51 -12.68 10.56
C VAL A 88 -9.12 -11.26 10.15
N PHE A 89 -9.96 -10.28 10.47
CA PHE A 89 -9.61 -8.89 10.22
C PHE A 89 -10.14 -7.98 11.31
N LEU A 90 -9.50 -6.82 11.44
CA LEU A 90 -9.86 -5.76 12.36
C LEU A 90 -9.88 -4.44 11.59
N ASN A 91 -11.03 -3.78 11.60
CA ASN A 91 -11.18 -2.40 11.11
C ASN A 91 -10.88 -1.43 12.26
N GLU A 92 -10.07 -0.42 12.00
CA GLU A 92 -9.97 0.76 12.85
C GLU A 92 -10.88 1.85 12.29
N LYS A 93 -11.38 2.73 13.16
CA LYS A 93 -12.24 3.81 12.73
C LYS A 93 -11.49 4.79 11.84
N SER A 94 -12.08 5.15 10.70
CA SER A 94 -11.54 6.23 9.87
C SER A 94 -11.46 7.54 10.67
N ALA A 95 -10.37 8.28 10.46
CA ALA A 95 -10.26 9.66 10.92
C ALA A 95 -10.15 10.59 9.71
N PHE A 96 -10.68 11.81 9.85
CA PHE A 96 -10.55 12.82 8.82
C PHE A 96 -10.35 14.21 9.42
N SER A 97 -9.71 15.08 8.66
CA SER A 97 -9.46 16.47 9.04
C SER A 97 -9.48 17.38 7.82
N ASN A 98 -9.38 18.70 8.05
CA ASN A 98 -9.27 19.70 6.99
C ASN A 98 -10.43 19.64 5.98
N LEU A 99 -11.66 19.42 6.45
CA LEU A 99 -12.85 19.38 5.61
C LEU A 99 -13.01 20.70 4.84
N ARG A 100 -13.08 20.60 3.52
CA ARG A 100 -13.11 21.75 2.61
C ARG A 100 -13.94 21.48 1.37
N ASP A 101 -14.41 22.55 0.75
CA ASP A 101 -14.94 22.48 -0.59
C ASP A 101 -13.79 22.26 -1.60
N TYR A 102 -14.12 21.80 -2.80
CA TYR A 102 -13.17 21.75 -3.90
C TYR A 102 -12.70 23.16 -4.31
N GLU A 103 -13.58 24.14 -4.21
CA GLU A 103 -13.29 25.55 -4.50
C GLU A 103 -12.90 26.29 -3.19
N PRO A 104 -11.66 26.78 -3.03
CA PRO A 104 -11.20 27.36 -1.77
C PRO A 104 -11.98 28.57 -1.25
N LYS A 105 -12.66 29.33 -2.13
CA LYS A 105 -13.50 30.48 -1.72
C LYS A 105 -14.90 30.06 -1.23
N CYS A 106 -15.32 28.83 -1.50
CA CYS A 106 -16.60 28.31 -1.04
C CYS A 106 -16.52 27.97 0.47
N LEU A 107 -17.66 28.05 1.17
CA LEU A 107 -17.73 27.57 2.56
C LEU A 107 -17.55 26.05 2.59
N PRO A 108 -16.84 25.50 3.59
CA PRO A 108 -16.67 24.06 3.72
C PRO A 108 -18.03 23.38 3.94
N PRO A 109 -18.19 22.13 3.48
CA PRO A 109 -19.39 21.36 3.74
C PRO A 109 -19.50 21.04 5.24
N LYS A 110 -20.72 20.73 5.69
CA LYS A 110 -20.97 20.27 7.06
C LYS A 110 -21.43 18.83 7.02
N LEU A 111 -20.67 17.92 7.64
CA LEU A 111 -21.08 16.53 7.80
C LEU A 111 -21.98 16.38 9.03
N LYS A 112 -23.04 15.58 8.90
CA LYS A 112 -24.01 15.25 9.95
C LYS A 112 -23.90 13.76 10.28
N GLY A 113 -22.81 13.39 10.92
CA GLY A 113 -22.52 12.02 11.33
C GLY A 113 -21.08 11.61 11.04
N GLU A 114 -20.79 10.33 11.27
CA GLU A 114 -19.48 9.75 11.02
C GLU A 114 -19.30 9.41 9.54
N TYR A 115 -18.08 9.62 9.06
CA TYR A 115 -17.60 9.11 7.78
C TYR A 115 -16.77 7.86 8.02
N GLU A 116 -17.03 6.80 7.27
CA GLU A 116 -16.23 5.58 7.26
C GLU A 116 -15.72 5.37 5.84
N HIS A 117 -14.40 5.46 5.64
CA HIS A 117 -13.76 5.33 4.35
C HIS A 117 -13.72 3.88 3.89
N PHE A 118 -13.23 2.98 4.75
CA PHE A 118 -13.00 1.58 4.42
C PHE A 118 -13.41 0.67 5.58
N GLU A 119 -14.62 0.10 5.50
CA GLU A 119 -15.04 -0.97 6.40
C GLU A 119 -14.97 -2.30 5.66
N LEU A 120 -14.02 -3.15 6.05
CA LEU A 120 -13.92 -4.50 5.52
C LEU A 120 -15.05 -5.36 6.10
N LEU A 121 -15.87 -5.94 5.25
CA LEU A 121 -17.00 -6.81 5.64
C LEU A 121 -16.67 -8.29 5.47
N GLY A 122 -15.77 -8.63 4.56
CA GLY A 122 -15.40 -10.00 4.26
C GLY A 122 -14.28 -10.10 3.24
N ILE A 123 -13.68 -11.28 3.19
CA ILE A 123 -12.57 -11.62 2.29
C ILE A 123 -12.88 -12.99 1.71
N LYS A 124 -12.69 -13.15 0.40
CA LYS A 124 -12.76 -14.43 -0.30
C LYS A 124 -11.74 -14.47 -1.43
N ASP A 125 -11.56 -15.65 -2.02
CA ASP A 125 -10.75 -15.78 -3.22
C ASP A 125 -11.38 -15.00 -4.39
N GLY A 126 -10.56 -14.19 -5.04
CA GLY A 126 -10.87 -13.49 -6.29
C GLY A 126 -10.34 -14.24 -7.51
N LEU A 127 -10.54 -13.67 -8.69
CA LEU A 127 -10.03 -14.25 -9.93
C LEU A 127 -8.51 -14.07 -10.04
N GLY A 128 -7.80 -15.10 -10.50
CA GLY A 128 -6.36 -14.99 -10.77
C GLY A 128 -5.46 -14.96 -9.53
N GLY A 129 -5.91 -15.51 -8.40
CA GLY A 129 -5.10 -15.61 -7.18
C GLY A 129 -4.98 -14.30 -6.40
N VAL A 130 -5.90 -13.35 -6.63
CA VAL A 130 -6.05 -12.15 -5.79
C VAL A 130 -7.08 -12.39 -4.70
N LEU A 131 -7.06 -11.59 -3.65
CA LEU A 131 -8.14 -11.53 -2.68
C LEU A 131 -9.22 -10.56 -3.16
N GLU A 132 -10.48 -10.96 -3.08
CA GLU A 132 -11.61 -10.04 -3.21
C GLU A 132 -12.05 -9.59 -1.81
N LEU A 133 -11.81 -8.33 -1.51
CA LEU A 133 -12.22 -7.65 -0.29
C LEU A 133 -13.61 -7.05 -0.50
N GLN A 134 -14.59 -7.43 0.31
CA GLN A 134 -15.91 -6.81 0.30
C GLN A 134 -15.89 -5.60 1.22
N VAL A 135 -15.91 -4.40 0.64
CA VAL A 135 -15.66 -3.15 1.35
C VAL A 135 -16.90 -2.28 1.35
N GLN A 136 -17.16 -1.62 2.47
CA GLN A 136 -18.21 -0.62 2.60
C GLN A 136 -17.65 0.76 2.93
N THR A 137 -18.09 1.77 2.20
CA THR A 137 -17.86 3.18 2.52
C THR A 137 -19.18 3.81 2.97
N LYS A 138 -19.18 4.44 4.15
CA LYS A 138 -20.34 5.12 4.72
C LYS A 138 -20.14 6.63 4.64
N TYR A 139 -21.00 7.29 3.87
CA TYR A 139 -21.05 8.74 3.75
C TYR A 139 -22.19 9.27 4.64
N PRO A 140 -21.91 10.16 5.60
CA PRO A 140 -22.95 10.77 6.41
C PRO A 140 -23.80 11.71 5.56
N ALA A 141 -24.97 12.10 6.08
CA ALA A 141 -25.71 13.21 5.50
C ALA A 141 -24.84 14.47 5.57
N ALA A 142 -24.96 15.37 4.60
CA ALA A 142 -24.15 16.57 4.54
C ALA A 142 -24.95 17.79 4.10
N GLU A 143 -24.41 18.97 4.39
CA GLU A 143 -24.84 20.23 3.82
C GLU A 143 -23.68 20.81 3.00
N VAL A 144 -23.92 21.07 1.72
CA VAL A 144 -22.92 21.63 0.79
C VAL A 144 -23.37 22.98 0.27
N VAL A 145 -22.45 23.93 0.12
CA VAL A 145 -22.79 25.23 -0.46
C VAL A 145 -23.01 25.09 -1.97
N GLN A 146 -24.05 25.71 -2.51
CA GLN A 146 -24.24 25.79 -3.96
C GLN A 146 -23.63 27.07 -4.51
N PHE A 147 -22.88 26.97 -5.62
CA PHE A 147 -22.34 28.10 -6.39
C PHE A 147 -21.55 29.14 -5.58
N CYS A 148 -20.96 28.74 -4.45
CA CYS A 148 -20.36 29.64 -3.47
C CYS A 148 -21.27 30.78 -2.97
N THR A 149 -22.60 30.66 -3.12
CA THR A 149 -23.57 31.73 -2.75
C THR A 149 -24.00 31.68 -1.29
N GLY A 150 -23.30 30.92 -0.44
CA GLY A 150 -23.62 30.78 1.00
C GLY A 150 -24.88 29.98 1.35
N LYS A 151 -25.68 29.55 0.35
CA LYS A 151 -26.86 28.70 0.56
C LYS A 151 -26.45 27.24 0.58
N PHE A 152 -26.78 26.55 1.66
CA PHE A 152 -26.53 25.12 1.81
C PHE A 152 -27.66 24.29 1.18
N LYS A 153 -27.27 23.23 0.48
CA LYS A 153 -28.14 22.16 0.00
C LYS A 153 -27.84 20.88 0.78
N THR A 154 -28.88 20.20 1.21
CA THR A 154 -28.76 18.91 1.88
C THR A 154 -28.41 17.80 0.88
N VAL A 155 -27.46 16.96 1.26
CA VAL A 155 -27.09 15.71 0.60
C VAL A 155 -27.44 14.58 1.57
N PRO A 156 -28.28 13.60 1.17
CA PRO A 156 -28.61 12.49 2.05
C PRO A 156 -27.39 11.60 2.31
N ALA A 157 -27.42 10.85 3.42
CA ALA A 157 -26.43 9.83 3.71
C ALA A 157 -26.45 8.75 2.60
N ARG A 158 -25.31 8.11 2.38
CA ARG A 158 -25.17 7.06 1.38
C ARG A 158 -24.22 5.98 1.88
N VAL A 159 -24.53 4.74 1.52
CA VAL A 159 -23.64 3.60 1.69
C VAL A 159 -23.27 3.09 0.31
N LYS A 160 -21.98 2.78 0.11
CA LYS A 160 -21.48 2.13 -1.10
C LYS A 160 -20.76 0.86 -0.67
N THR A 161 -21.17 -0.28 -1.22
CA THR A 161 -20.47 -1.55 -1.06
C THR A 161 -19.87 -1.95 -2.40
N GLU A 162 -18.58 -2.30 -2.43
CA GLU A 162 -17.92 -2.75 -3.64
C GLU A 162 -16.82 -3.78 -3.37
N PRO A 163 -16.54 -4.68 -4.32
CA PRO A 163 -15.37 -5.54 -4.26
C PRO A 163 -14.11 -4.73 -4.57
N VAL A 164 -13.05 -4.96 -3.79
CA VAL A 164 -11.71 -4.41 -4.01
C VAL A 164 -10.73 -5.57 -4.12
N GLU A 165 -9.90 -5.57 -5.16
CA GLU A 165 -8.89 -6.60 -5.35
C GLU A 165 -7.60 -6.26 -4.59
N LEU A 166 -7.09 -7.23 -3.82
CA LEU A 166 -5.80 -7.14 -3.14
C LEU A 166 -4.89 -8.29 -3.61
N VAL A 167 -3.80 -7.94 -4.30
CA VAL A 167 -2.78 -8.90 -4.72
C VAL A 167 -1.92 -9.28 -3.50
N VAL A 168 -1.82 -10.58 -3.21
CA VAL A 168 -0.93 -11.10 -2.17
C VAL A 168 0.44 -11.41 -2.80
N PRO A 169 1.50 -10.64 -2.49
CA PRO A 169 2.81 -10.88 -3.08
C PRO A 169 3.42 -12.18 -2.55
N SER A 170 4.10 -12.93 -3.42
CA SER A 170 4.78 -14.17 -3.03
C SER A 170 6.00 -13.87 -2.14
N PRO A 171 6.23 -14.61 -1.05
CA PRO A 171 7.38 -14.35 -0.18
C PRO A 171 8.71 -14.80 -0.82
N VAL A 172 8.66 -15.55 -1.92
CA VAL A 172 9.84 -15.83 -2.76
C VAL A 172 10.49 -14.52 -3.24
N MET A 173 9.73 -13.42 -3.33
CA MET A 173 10.24 -12.09 -3.70
C MET A 173 11.33 -11.56 -2.75
N PHE A 174 11.44 -12.06 -1.51
CA PHE A 174 12.56 -11.70 -0.63
C PHE A 174 13.92 -12.14 -1.19
N GLY A 175 13.94 -13.17 -2.02
CA GLY A 175 15.16 -13.67 -2.66
C GLY A 175 15.43 -13.09 -4.05
N MET A 176 14.55 -12.22 -4.55
CA MET A 176 14.64 -11.67 -5.90
C MET A 176 15.20 -10.25 -5.88
N PRO A 177 15.99 -9.85 -6.90
CA PRO A 177 16.32 -8.45 -7.10
C PRO A 177 15.06 -7.72 -7.57
N LEU A 178 14.46 -6.92 -6.69
CA LEU A 178 13.35 -6.04 -7.06
C LEU A 178 13.90 -4.74 -7.64
N PRO A 179 13.25 -4.14 -8.64
CA PRO A 179 13.59 -2.81 -9.09
C PRO A 179 13.39 -1.82 -7.95
N GLU A 180 14.26 -0.80 -7.87
CA GLU A 180 14.01 0.31 -6.95
C GLU A 180 12.72 1.02 -7.38
N SER A 181 11.68 0.88 -6.55
CA SER A 181 10.36 1.43 -6.81
C SER A 181 9.72 1.88 -5.49
N ASP A 182 9.04 3.01 -5.53
CA ASP A 182 8.23 3.48 -4.40
C ASP A 182 6.97 2.65 -4.21
N ASN A 183 6.52 1.96 -5.26
CA ASN A 183 5.27 1.21 -5.26
C ASN A 183 5.43 -0.19 -4.68
N LEU A 184 6.57 -0.86 -4.88
CA LEU A 184 6.80 -2.19 -4.32
C LEU A 184 8.24 -2.32 -3.84
N ARG A 185 8.41 -2.64 -2.55
CA ARG A 185 9.73 -2.79 -1.93
C ARG A 185 9.72 -3.80 -0.80
N ILE A 186 10.91 -4.32 -0.49
CA ILE A 186 11.16 -5.10 0.72
C ILE A 186 11.53 -4.15 1.88
N SER A 187 11.06 -4.44 3.09
CA SER A 187 11.43 -3.71 4.30
C SER A 187 12.93 -3.83 4.60
N LYS A 188 13.50 -2.88 5.36
CA LYS A 188 14.94 -2.88 5.67
C LYS A 188 15.40 -4.14 6.44
N ASP A 189 14.52 -4.71 7.26
CA ASP A 189 14.76 -5.93 8.02
C ASP A 189 14.47 -7.22 7.22
N LYS A 190 14.07 -7.09 5.94
CA LYS A 190 13.71 -8.19 5.04
C LYS A 190 12.58 -9.09 5.55
N LYS A 191 11.69 -8.57 6.40
CA LYS A 191 10.55 -9.34 6.95
C LYS A 191 9.22 -9.04 6.29
N SER A 192 9.11 -7.93 5.57
CA SER A 192 7.84 -7.50 4.98
C SER A 192 7.99 -7.01 3.54
N MET A 193 6.93 -7.21 2.77
CA MET A 193 6.75 -6.61 1.45
C MET A 193 5.81 -5.42 1.60
N ILE A 194 6.18 -4.27 1.04
CA ILE A 194 5.42 -3.03 1.15
C ILE A 194 4.96 -2.64 -0.26
N HIS A 195 3.64 -2.57 -0.45
CA HIS A 195 3.00 -2.19 -1.70
C HIS A 195 2.19 -0.90 -1.51
N LYS A 196 2.42 0.12 -2.34
CA LYS A 196 1.69 1.38 -2.32
C LYS A 196 0.85 1.57 -3.58
N LYS A 197 -0.42 1.93 -3.41
CA LYS A 197 -1.34 2.21 -4.51
C LYS A 197 -2.56 3.01 -4.01
N ASP A 198 -2.98 4.02 -4.75
CA ASP A 198 -4.23 4.78 -4.53
C ASP A 198 -4.45 5.25 -3.08
N GLY A 199 -3.41 5.80 -2.45
CA GLY A 199 -3.45 6.30 -1.07
C GLY A 199 -3.24 5.22 0.00
N TRP A 200 -3.23 3.94 -0.37
CA TRP A 200 -2.92 2.84 0.52
C TRP A 200 -1.43 2.51 0.55
N THR A 201 -0.96 2.19 1.75
CA THR A 201 0.29 1.45 1.99
C THR A 201 -0.07 0.11 2.63
N TRP A 202 0.11 -0.96 1.87
CA TRP A 202 -0.08 -2.34 2.32
C TRP A 202 1.25 -2.94 2.74
N THR A 203 1.33 -3.46 3.96
CA THR A 203 2.51 -4.16 4.49
C THR A 203 2.15 -5.62 4.72
N PHE A 204 2.80 -6.53 3.98
CA PHE A 204 2.60 -7.97 4.06
C PHE A 204 3.76 -8.59 4.82
N THR A 205 3.49 -9.20 5.97
CA THR A 205 4.49 -9.86 6.80
C THR A 205 4.20 -11.35 6.83
N PRO A 206 4.81 -12.15 5.93
CA PRO A 206 4.65 -13.59 5.91
C PRO A 206 5.43 -14.26 7.04
N THR A 207 4.88 -15.34 7.54
CA THR A 207 5.52 -16.26 8.48
C THR A 207 5.25 -17.69 8.02
N LEU A 208 6.25 -18.55 8.17
CA LEU A 208 6.05 -19.98 7.96
C LEU A 208 5.25 -20.52 9.13
N GLU A 209 4.25 -21.36 8.84
CA GLU A 209 3.62 -22.15 9.89
C GLU A 209 4.70 -23.04 10.50
N SER A 210 4.94 -22.93 11.81
CA SER A 210 5.86 -23.84 12.48
C SER A 210 5.23 -25.23 12.40
N ASN A 211 5.85 -26.15 11.67
CA ASN A 211 5.48 -27.57 11.75
C ASN A 211 5.54 -27.97 13.23
N LYS A 212 4.38 -28.16 13.84
CA LYS A 212 4.24 -28.81 15.14
C LYS A 212 4.16 -30.31 14.94
#